data_AF-A0A366FQA6-F1
#
_entry.id   AF-A0A366FQA6-F1
#
_cell.length_a   1.000
_cell.length_b   1.000
_cell.length_c   1.000
_cell.angle_alpha   90.00
_cell.angle_beta   90.00
_cell.angle_gamma   90.00
#
_symmetry.space_group_name_H-M   'P 1'
#
loop_
_entity.id
_entity.type
_entity.pdbx_description
1 polymer ?
#
loop_
_entity_poly.entity_id
_entity_poly.type
_entity_poly.pdbx_seq_one_letter_code
_entity_poly.pdbx_strand_id
1 'polypeptide(L)'
;MVFNSVFLNCFLHMGSGMTKPAGVSTNSDAFTWIGSTGGWWGLATNWQDTTTGQNPATTAPGSKNAVTIAGATGLAYEVIRGGGAAARVGLTNQIDLVGTYTFGALTVGSETLVPKGAAAFVPGNLMLGSGSALTLGALDLLDGQMTVGAGTSVTASGAVSLGQSAQAGVPTGGSTTGSSAAASGALTVSGGGVFTASGSLSVVDGSLTVDGAGSAVSVGGNMQLGAAATSTGTRSSSASSGTVTLTNGARLSVAGSV
;
A
#
# COMPACT_ATOMS: atom_id res chain seq x y z
N MET A 1 -40.44 -42.58 23.35
CA MET A 1 -39.78 -41.29 23.61
C MET A 1 -39.62 -40.57 22.28
N VAL A 2 -40.46 -39.58 22.03
CA VAL A 2 -40.41 -38.75 20.81
C VAL A 2 -39.61 -37.51 21.17
N PHE A 3 -38.45 -37.31 20.54
CA PHE A 3 -37.70 -36.06 20.65
C PHE A 3 -38.16 -35.10 19.56
N ASN A 4 -38.57 -33.91 20.00
CA ASN A 4 -39.25 -32.88 19.25
C ASN A 4 -38.23 -31.98 18.52
N SER A 5 -38.39 -31.83 17.20
CA SER A 5 -37.62 -30.93 16.35
C SER A 5 -38.09 -29.49 16.54
N VAL A 6 -37.33 -28.69 17.30
CA VAL A 6 -37.42 -27.22 17.28
C VAL A 6 -36.01 -26.63 17.33
N PHE A 7 -35.30 -26.71 16.20
CA PHE A 7 -34.14 -25.86 15.91
C PHE A 7 -34.21 -25.46 14.44
N LEU A 8 -35.25 -24.71 14.09
CA LEU A 8 -35.36 -24.01 12.82
C LEU A 8 -36.00 -22.65 13.12
N ASN A 9 -35.40 -21.58 12.59
CA ASN A 9 -35.83 -20.17 12.60
C ASN A 9 -35.19 -19.19 13.61
N CYS A 10 -33.86 -19.09 13.63
CA CYS A 10 -33.21 -17.83 14.02
C CYS A 10 -32.07 -17.39 13.10
N PHE A 11 -31.97 -17.94 11.88
CA PHE A 11 -30.86 -17.61 10.96
C PHE A 11 -31.31 -17.31 9.52
N LEU A 12 -32.39 -16.55 9.38
CA LEU A 12 -32.84 -16.06 8.08
C LEU A 12 -33.51 -14.70 8.32
N HIS A 13 -32.74 -13.62 8.44
CA HIS A 13 -33.20 -12.23 8.23
C HIS A 13 -32.07 -11.19 8.14
N MET A 14 -30.93 -11.51 7.49
CA MET A 14 -30.01 -10.49 6.99
C MET A 14 -29.54 -10.80 5.57
N GLY A 15 -30.04 -10.00 4.62
CA GLY A 15 -29.37 -9.66 3.36
C GLY A 15 -29.27 -10.76 2.29
N SER A 16 -30.27 -10.82 1.42
CA SER A 16 -30.12 -11.30 0.05
C SER A 16 -29.03 -10.47 -0.67
N GLY A 17 -27.80 -11.00 -0.74
CA GLY A 17 -26.68 -10.33 -1.42
C GLY A 17 -25.33 -11.05 -1.40
N MET A 18 -25.14 -12.12 -0.62
CA MET A 18 -23.91 -12.91 -0.69
C MET A 18 -23.98 -13.89 -1.88
N THR A 19 -23.64 -13.39 -3.07
CA THR A 19 -23.18 -14.27 -4.15
C THR A 19 -21.97 -15.06 -3.64
N LYS A 20 -21.92 -16.35 -3.96
CA LYS A 20 -20.79 -17.25 -3.62
C LYS A 20 -19.47 -16.50 -3.86
N PRO A 21 -18.52 -16.47 -2.90
CA PRO A 21 -17.21 -15.90 -3.15
C PRO A 21 -16.66 -16.49 -4.45
N ALA A 22 -16.21 -15.63 -5.36
CA ALA A 22 -15.60 -16.14 -6.58
C ALA A 22 -14.40 -17.03 -6.20
N GLY A 23 -14.04 -17.96 -7.08
CA GLY A 23 -12.78 -18.68 -6.90
C GLY A 23 -11.64 -17.66 -6.75
N VAL A 24 -10.71 -17.92 -5.84
CA VAL A 24 -9.48 -17.12 -5.73
C VAL A 24 -8.49 -17.67 -6.75
N SER A 25 -7.85 -16.80 -7.52
CA SER A 25 -6.82 -17.22 -8.47
C SER A 25 -5.62 -17.84 -7.74
N THR A 26 -5.10 -18.93 -8.31
CA THR A 26 -3.96 -19.69 -7.77
C THR A 26 -2.73 -19.65 -8.68
N ASN A 27 -2.84 -18.97 -9.82
CA ASN A 27 -1.76 -18.71 -10.77
C ASN A 27 -1.10 -17.35 -10.49
N SER A 28 -0.22 -16.89 -11.39
CA SER A 28 0.51 -15.62 -11.26
C SER A 28 -0.03 -14.51 -12.18
N ASP A 29 -1.31 -14.57 -12.54
CA ASP A 29 -1.94 -13.58 -13.41
C ASP A 29 -1.99 -12.20 -12.74
N ALA A 30 -2.10 -11.16 -13.56
CA ALA A 30 -2.28 -9.78 -13.18
C ALA A 30 -3.75 -9.34 -13.29
N PHE A 31 -4.17 -8.51 -12.34
CA PHE A 31 -5.53 -8.01 -12.24
C PHE A 31 -5.55 -6.49 -12.05
N THR A 32 -6.58 -5.86 -12.58
CA THR A 32 -6.88 -4.44 -12.36
C THR A 32 -8.26 -4.30 -11.73
N TRP A 33 -8.38 -3.44 -10.73
CA TRP A 33 -9.68 -3.12 -10.12
C TRP A 33 -10.54 -2.35 -11.13
N ILE A 34 -11.77 -2.83 -11.33
CA ILE A 34 -12.80 -2.19 -12.15
C ILE A 34 -14.12 -2.01 -11.36
N GLY A 35 -14.09 -2.37 -10.07
CA GLY A 35 -15.24 -2.21 -9.18
C GLY A 35 -15.57 -0.74 -8.95
N SER A 36 -16.79 -0.51 -8.46
CA SER A 36 -17.21 0.77 -7.93
C SER A 36 -16.93 0.86 -6.44
N THR A 37 -16.85 2.10 -5.91
CA THR A 37 -16.71 2.36 -4.48
C THR A 37 -17.72 1.57 -3.64
N GLY A 38 -17.23 0.97 -2.56
CA GLY A 38 -17.95 0.01 -1.73
C GLY A 38 -17.88 -1.44 -2.22
N GLY A 39 -17.17 -1.70 -3.33
CA GLY A 39 -16.96 -3.03 -3.88
C GLY A 39 -16.17 -3.95 -2.94
N TRP A 40 -16.32 -5.26 -3.14
CA TRP A 40 -15.64 -6.30 -2.37
C TRP A 40 -14.44 -6.86 -3.14
N TRP A 41 -13.30 -7.01 -2.46
CA TRP A 41 -12.10 -7.64 -3.03
C TRP A 41 -12.37 -9.06 -3.54
N GLY A 42 -13.14 -9.86 -2.79
CA GLY A 42 -13.41 -11.26 -3.12
C GLY A 42 -14.38 -11.49 -4.29
N LEU A 43 -14.94 -10.44 -4.90
CA LEU A 43 -15.86 -10.56 -6.03
C LEU A 43 -15.11 -10.38 -7.35
N ALA A 44 -15.00 -11.45 -8.13
CA ALA A 44 -14.34 -11.44 -9.44
C ALA A 44 -14.90 -10.39 -10.42
N THR A 45 -16.17 -10.01 -10.27
CA THR A 45 -16.81 -8.98 -11.08
C THR A 45 -16.22 -7.58 -10.90
N ASN A 46 -15.51 -7.34 -9.79
CA ASN A 46 -14.80 -6.08 -9.53
C ASN A 46 -13.38 -6.08 -10.09
N TRP A 47 -12.99 -7.13 -10.81
CA TRP A 47 -11.65 -7.28 -11.37
C TRP A 47 -11.71 -7.51 -12.87
N GLN A 48 -10.71 -6.97 -13.57
CA GLN A 48 -10.32 -7.39 -14.89
C GLN A 48 -9.04 -8.23 -14.76
N ASP A 49 -9.02 -9.41 -15.36
CA ASP A 49 -7.79 -10.16 -15.55
C ASP A 49 -7.08 -9.62 -16.80
N THR A 50 -5.97 -8.93 -16.59
CA THR A 50 -5.21 -8.29 -17.67
C THR A 50 -4.24 -9.26 -18.37
N THR A 51 -4.06 -10.45 -17.83
CA THR A 51 -3.23 -11.50 -18.44
C THR A 51 -3.98 -12.21 -19.55
N THR A 52 -5.25 -12.52 -19.30
CA THR A 52 -6.14 -13.17 -20.27
C THR A 52 -7.02 -12.19 -21.03
N GLY A 53 -7.13 -10.94 -20.56
CA GLY A 53 -8.02 -9.92 -21.11
C GLY A 53 -9.48 -10.06 -20.67
N GLN A 54 -9.78 -11.00 -19.76
CA GLN A 54 -11.12 -11.32 -19.30
C GLN A 54 -11.70 -10.19 -18.43
N ASN A 55 -12.84 -9.63 -18.85
CA ASN A 55 -13.52 -8.53 -18.19
C ASN A 55 -15.07 -8.71 -18.19
N PRO A 56 -15.72 -8.89 -17.04
CA PRO A 56 -15.11 -9.07 -15.72
C PRO A 56 -14.35 -10.39 -15.63
N ALA A 57 -13.43 -10.50 -14.67
CA ALA A 57 -12.68 -11.72 -14.39
C ALA A 57 -13.60 -12.84 -13.89
N THR A 58 -13.12 -14.08 -13.98
CA THR A 58 -13.83 -15.27 -13.45
C THR A 58 -13.40 -15.64 -12.02
N THR A 59 -12.26 -15.10 -11.57
CA THR A 59 -11.70 -15.28 -10.23
C THR A 59 -11.26 -13.94 -9.66
N ALA A 60 -11.21 -13.85 -8.34
CA ALA A 60 -10.63 -12.70 -7.64
C ALA A 60 -9.11 -12.93 -7.44
N PRO A 61 -8.31 -11.86 -7.29
CA PRO A 61 -6.88 -11.98 -7.02
C PRO A 61 -6.59 -12.70 -5.70
N GLY A 62 -5.58 -13.56 -5.72
CA GLY A 62 -4.98 -14.22 -4.57
C GLY A 62 -3.50 -13.86 -4.39
N SER A 63 -2.85 -14.52 -3.42
CA SER A 63 -1.51 -14.18 -2.92
C SER A 63 -0.36 -14.28 -3.94
N LYS A 64 -0.61 -14.81 -5.15
CA LYS A 64 0.38 -14.90 -6.23
C LYS A 64 0.19 -13.85 -7.32
N ASN A 65 -0.89 -13.08 -7.26
CA ASN A 65 -1.30 -12.20 -8.33
C ASN A 65 -0.72 -10.79 -8.17
N ALA A 66 -0.47 -10.15 -9.29
CA ALA A 66 -0.18 -8.73 -9.33
C ALA A 66 -1.48 -7.94 -9.41
N VAL A 67 -1.61 -6.89 -8.62
CA VAL A 67 -2.83 -6.08 -8.60
C VAL A 67 -2.48 -4.61 -8.84
N THR A 68 -3.25 -3.95 -9.70
CA THR A 68 -3.24 -2.49 -9.84
C THR A 68 -4.61 -1.94 -9.50
N ILE A 69 -4.66 -0.88 -8.71
CA ILE A 69 -5.89 -0.18 -8.34
C ILE A 69 -5.66 1.31 -8.56
N ALA A 70 -6.44 1.87 -9.49
CA ALA A 70 -6.58 3.30 -9.60
C ALA A 70 -7.82 3.70 -8.79
N GLY A 71 -7.59 4.41 -7.69
CA GLY A 71 -8.66 4.94 -6.86
C GLY A 71 -9.40 6.11 -7.51
N ALA A 72 -10.29 6.71 -6.73
CA ALA A 72 -11.07 7.86 -7.17
C ALA A 72 -10.18 9.10 -7.35
N THR A 73 -10.46 9.88 -8.40
CA THR A 73 -9.81 11.17 -8.65
C THR A 73 -10.47 12.27 -7.81
N GLY A 74 -9.67 13.18 -7.24
CA GLY A 74 -10.17 14.29 -6.43
C GLY A 74 -10.09 13.99 -4.93
N LEU A 75 -11.14 14.35 -4.17
CA LEU A 75 -11.14 14.23 -2.70
C LEU A 75 -11.90 13.02 -2.16
N ALA A 76 -12.73 12.37 -2.99
CA ALA A 76 -13.45 11.16 -2.61
C ALA A 76 -12.51 9.95 -2.64
N TYR A 77 -12.80 8.94 -1.83
CA TYR A 77 -12.04 7.68 -1.80
C TYR A 77 -12.81 6.56 -2.52
N GLU A 78 -12.06 5.73 -3.25
CA GLU A 78 -12.55 4.42 -3.67
C GLU A 78 -12.47 3.46 -2.48
N VAL A 79 -13.63 3.01 -1.99
CA VAL A 79 -13.70 2.14 -0.80
C VAL A 79 -13.72 0.68 -1.22
N ILE A 80 -12.74 -0.12 -0.79
CA ILE A 80 -12.65 -1.55 -1.09
C ILE A 80 -12.77 -2.37 0.19
N ARG A 81 -13.72 -3.32 0.19
CA ARG A 81 -14.13 -4.06 1.38
C ARG A 81 -13.73 -5.54 1.36
N GLY A 82 -13.70 -6.12 2.55
CA GLY A 82 -13.72 -7.56 2.80
C GLY A 82 -12.38 -8.20 3.07
N GLY A 83 -11.28 -7.54 2.68
CA GLY A 83 -9.95 -8.12 2.80
C GLY A 83 -9.59 -9.06 1.65
N GLY A 84 -8.30 -9.31 1.49
CA GLY A 84 -7.77 -10.01 0.33
C GLY A 84 -6.26 -10.19 0.36
N ALA A 85 -5.73 -10.91 -0.62
CA ALA A 85 -4.30 -11.13 -0.76
C ALA A 85 -3.81 -10.90 -2.19
N ALA A 86 -2.56 -10.46 -2.31
CA ALA A 86 -1.87 -10.26 -3.58
C ALA A 86 -0.36 -10.47 -3.39
N ALA A 87 0.34 -10.87 -4.45
CA ALA A 87 1.80 -10.90 -4.43
C ALA A 87 2.37 -9.48 -4.38
N ARG A 88 1.76 -8.56 -5.13
CA ARG A 88 2.08 -7.13 -5.12
C ARG A 88 0.87 -6.29 -5.47
N VAL A 89 0.78 -5.10 -4.89
CA VAL A 89 -0.29 -4.13 -5.15
C VAL A 89 0.32 -2.77 -5.48
N GLY A 90 -0.06 -2.20 -6.62
CA GLY A 90 0.18 -0.80 -6.96
C GLY A 90 -1.09 0.01 -6.81
N LEU A 91 -1.02 1.10 -6.03
CA LEU A 91 -2.16 1.98 -5.73
C LEU A 91 -1.88 3.39 -6.24
N THR A 92 -2.80 3.96 -7.00
CA THR A 92 -2.78 5.39 -7.37
C THR A 92 -4.10 6.06 -7.02
N ASN A 93 -4.11 7.39 -6.98
CA ASN A 93 -5.26 8.21 -6.56
C ASN A 93 -5.74 7.87 -5.12
N GLN A 94 -7.01 8.12 -4.79
CA GLN A 94 -7.55 8.01 -3.43
C GLN A 94 -8.22 6.65 -3.16
N ILE A 95 -7.72 5.90 -2.19
CA ILE A 95 -8.20 4.54 -1.86
C ILE A 95 -8.39 4.37 -0.34
N ASP A 96 -9.53 3.81 0.06
CA ASP A 96 -9.82 3.41 1.43
C ASP A 96 -10.00 1.89 1.50
N LEU A 97 -9.08 1.20 2.17
CA LEU A 97 -9.15 -0.24 2.37
C LEU A 97 -9.84 -0.55 3.70
N VAL A 98 -10.93 -1.31 3.63
CA VAL A 98 -11.73 -1.73 4.79
C VAL A 98 -11.70 -3.25 4.92
N GLY A 99 -11.00 -3.77 5.93
CA GLY A 99 -10.87 -5.19 6.22
C GLY A 99 -9.42 -5.63 6.43
N THR A 100 -9.16 -6.93 6.28
CA THR A 100 -7.83 -7.52 6.52
C THR A 100 -7.16 -7.89 5.22
N TYR A 101 -6.01 -7.29 4.93
CA TYR A 101 -5.28 -7.49 3.68
C TYR A 101 -3.88 -8.06 3.93
N THR A 102 -3.41 -8.89 3.01
CA THR A 102 -2.03 -9.43 3.03
C THR A 102 -1.38 -9.30 1.65
N PHE A 103 -0.40 -8.41 1.54
CA PHE A 103 0.31 -8.17 0.28
C PHE A 103 1.78 -8.53 0.41
N GLY A 104 2.36 -9.19 -0.60
CA GLY A 104 3.81 -9.42 -0.64
C GLY A 104 4.59 -8.10 -0.78
N ALA A 105 4.05 -7.14 -1.52
CA ALA A 105 4.57 -5.77 -1.59
C ALA A 105 3.41 -4.79 -1.85
N LEU A 106 3.53 -3.57 -1.33
CA LEU A 106 2.62 -2.47 -1.60
C LEU A 106 3.41 -1.26 -2.07
N THR A 107 3.03 -0.70 -3.21
CA THR A 107 3.48 0.62 -3.67
C THR A 107 2.29 1.56 -3.69
N VAL A 108 2.41 2.71 -3.04
CA VAL A 108 1.43 3.79 -3.10
C VAL A 108 2.04 4.94 -3.89
N GLY A 109 1.31 5.38 -4.91
CA GLY A 109 1.83 6.18 -6.00
C GLY A 109 2.54 5.32 -7.06
N SER A 110 3.03 5.96 -8.10
CA SER A 110 3.78 5.30 -9.17
C SER A 110 4.72 6.25 -9.87
N GLU A 111 5.82 5.71 -10.38
CA GLU A 111 6.76 6.41 -11.23
C GLU A 111 6.85 5.72 -12.59
N THR A 112 6.75 6.50 -13.65
CA THR A 112 7.07 6.07 -15.01
C THR A 112 8.35 6.79 -15.45
N LEU A 113 9.44 6.03 -15.58
CA LEU A 113 10.68 6.55 -16.13
C LEU A 113 10.49 6.86 -17.61
N VAL A 114 10.80 8.10 -18.00
CA VAL A 114 10.77 8.52 -19.40
C VAL A 114 12.20 8.48 -19.95
N PRO A 115 12.49 7.67 -20.99
CA PRO A 115 13.78 7.71 -21.64
C PRO A 115 14.09 9.12 -22.15
N LYS A 116 15.22 9.69 -21.71
CA LYS A 116 15.63 11.07 -22.03
C LYS A 116 14.65 12.16 -21.55
N GLY A 117 13.75 11.83 -20.62
CA GLY A 117 12.79 12.76 -20.04
C GLY A 117 12.80 12.72 -18.51
N ALA A 118 12.06 13.65 -17.91
CA ALA A 118 11.75 13.59 -16.49
C ALA A 118 10.77 12.45 -16.22
N ALA A 119 10.97 11.74 -15.12
CA ALA A 119 10.00 10.75 -14.66
C ALA A 119 8.63 11.40 -14.42
N ALA A 120 7.57 10.66 -14.76
CA ALA A 120 6.20 11.07 -14.49
C ALA A 120 5.68 10.33 -13.25
N PHE A 121 5.10 11.07 -12.32
CA PHE A 121 4.52 10.52 -11.10
C PHE A 121 3.00 10.56 -11.17
N VAL A 122 2.37 9.51 -10.65
CA VAL A 122 0.95 9.53 -10.32
C VAL A 122 0.86 9.31 -8.81
N PRO A 123 0.37 10.28 -8.03
CA PRO A 123 0.32 10.15 -6.60
C PRO A 123 -0.70 9.08 -6.20
N GLY A 124 -0.50 8.54 -4.99
CA GLY A 124 -1.46 7.64 -4.35
C GLY A 124 -1.75 8.11 -2.94
N ASN A 125 -2.94 7.82 -2.45
CA ASN A 125 -3.32 8.11 -1.07
C ASN A 125 -4.14 6.94 -0.53
N LEU A 126 -3.53 6.22 0.39
CA LEU A 126 -4.12 5.07 1.04
C LEU A 126 -4.59 5.46 2.44
N MET A 127 -5.88 5.30 2.69
CA MET A 127 -6.46 5.28 4.02
C MET A 127 -6.87 3.85 4.40
N LEU A 128 -6.77 3.54 5.68
CA LEU A 128 -7.33 2.30 6.24
C LEU A 128 -8.57 2.63 7.06
N GLY A 129 -9.70 2.01 6.74
CA GLY A 129 -10.91 2.15 7.53
C GLY A 129 -10.74 1.55 8.93
N SER A 130 -11.47 2.07 9.92
CA SER A 130 -11.39 1.59 11.31
C SER A 130 -11.54 0.08 11.44
N GLY A 131 -10.68 -0.57 12.23
CA GLY A 131 -10.66 -2.02 12.43
C GLY A 131 -9.95 -2.79 11.31
N SER A 132 -9.39 -2.11 10.31
CA SER A 132 -8.64 -2.74 9.24
C SER A 132 -7.23 -3.12 9.69
N ALA A 133 -6.71 -4.19 9.09
CA ALA A 133 -5.35 -4.66 9.30
C ALA A 133 -4.67 -4.92 7.95
N LEU A 134 -3.41 -4.51 7.83
CA LEU A 134 -2.62 -4.70 6.63
C LEU A 134 -1.28 -5.35 6.95
N THR A 135 -1.05 -6.53 6.39
CA THR A 135 0.24 -7.23 6.48
C THR A 135 0.96 -7.12 5.14
N LEU A 136 2.22 -6.67 5.17
CA LEU A 136 3.04 -6.40 4.00
C LEU A 136 4.35 -7.17 4.07
N GLY A 137 4.84 -7.62 2.91
CA GLY A 137 6.25 -8.00 2.76
C GLY A 137 7.15 -6.77 2.61
N ALA A 138 6.74 -5.76 1.84
CA ALA A 138 7.44 -4.47 1.73
C ALA A 138 6.44 -3.33 1.49
N LEU A 139 6.84 -2.09 1.79
CA LEU A 139 6.07 -0.88 1.55
C LEU A 139 6.93 0.20 0.90
N ASP A 140 6.50 0.70 -0.25
CA ASP A 140 7.09 1.87 -0.90
C ASP A 140 6.04 2.96 -1.07
N LEU A 141 6.28 4.13 -0.50
CA LEU A 141 5.48 5.33 -0.71
C LEU A 141 6.21 6.24 -1.71
N LEU A 142 5.82 6.15 -2.98
CA LEU A 142 6.49 6.76 -4.12
C LEU A 142 5.62 7.89 -4.68
N ASP A 143 5.82 9.10 -4.16
CA ASP A 143 4.84 10.21 -4.29
C ASP A 143 3.46 9.84 -3.71
N GLY A 144 3.48 8.93 -2.73
CA GLY A 144 2.30 8.32 -2.13
C GLY A 144 2.16 8.67 -0.66
N GLN A 145 0.93 8.79 -0.20
CA GLN A 145 0.57 9.00 1.19
C GLN A 145 -0.11 7.77 1.76
N MET A 146 0.18 7.43 3.01
CA MET A 146 -0.55 6.41 3.76
C MET A 146 -0.95 6.95 5.12
N THR A 147 -2.22 6.75 5.50
CA THR A 147 -2.76 7.08 6.82
C THR A 147 -3.18 5.83 7.57
N VAL A 148 -2.54 5.59 8.72
CA VAL A 148 -2.86 4.54 9.69
C VAL A 148 -3.59 5.21 10.85
N GLY A 149 -4.92 5.22 10.76
CA GLY A 149 -5.79 5.88 11.73
C GLY A 149 -6.20 5.00 12.90
N ALA A 150 -7.17 5.50 13.67
CA ALA A 150 -7.67 4.86 14.87
C ALA A 150 -8.15 3.42 14.65
N GLY A 151 -7.69 2.50 15.51
CA GLY A 151 -8.10 1.10 15.47
C GLY A 151 -7.59 0.33 14.25
N THR A 152 -6.61 0.87 13.52
CA THR A 152 -5.96 0.19 12.40
C THR A 152 -4.55 -0.25 12.74
N SER A 153 -4.11 -1.34 12.11
CA SER A 153 -2.75 -1.85 12.28
C SER A 153 -2.11 -2.20 10.94
N VAL A 154 -0.83 -1.88 10.83
CA VAL A 154 0.00 -2.21 9.67
C VAL A 154 1.27 -2.89 10.15
N THR A 155 1.61 -4.01 9.52
CA THR A 155 2.88 -4.70 9.75
C THR A 155 3.56 -4.95 8.42
N ALA A 156 4.72 -4.34 8.21
CA ALA A 156 5.63 -4.64 7.11
C ALA A 156 6.80 -5.49 7.62
N SER A 157 6.93 -6.71 7.08
CA SER A 157 7.96 -7.66 7.50
C SER A 157 9.34 -7.37 6.89
N GLY A 158 9.38 -6.72 5.72
CA GLY A 158 10.60 -6.30 5.02
C GLY A 158 10.81 -4.78 5.07
N ALA A 159 11.45 -4.26 4.03
CA ALA A 159 11.84 -2.85 3.96
C ALA A 159 10.62 -1.93 3.79
N VAL A 160 10.72 -0.75 4.39
CA VAL A 160 9.76 0.35 4.21
C VAL A 160 10.52 1.57 3.70
N SER A 161 10.08 2.16 2.58
CA SER A 161 10.62 3.40 2.03
C SER A 161 9.55 4.48 1.94
N LEU A 162 9.83 5.64 2.52
CA LEU A 162 9.03 6.86 2.42
C LEU A 162 9.78 7.85 1.54
N GLY A 163 9.39 7.89 0.27
CA GLY A 163 10.06 8.69 -0.75
C GLY A 163 11.33 8.07 -1.30
N GLN A 164 11.96 8.81 -2.21
CA GLN A 164 13.25 8.50 -2.81
C GLN A 164 14.00 9.76 -3.22
N SER A 165 15.34 9.71 -3.22
CA SER A 165 16.17 10.78 -3.79
C SER A 165 16.06 10.81 -5.32
N ALA A 166 16.18 12.02 -5.88
CA ALA A 166 16.39 12.19 -7.33
C ALA A 166 17.63 11.41 -7.78
N GLN A 167 17.52 10.71 -8.92
CA GLN A 167 18.65 10.07 -9.56
C GLN A 167 18.81 10.60 -10.98
N ALA A 168 20.02 11.05 -11.31
CA ALA A 168 20.42 11.34 -12.67
C ALA A 168 21.16 10.14 -13.26
N GLY A 169 20.69 9.64 -14.41
CA GLY A 169 21.50 8.80 -15.27
C GLY A 169 22.63 9.62 -15.88
N VAL A 170 23.89 9.29 -15.57
CA VAL A 170 25.04 9.97 -16.18
C VAL A 170 25.32 9.31 -17.53
N PRO A 171 25.27 10.02 -18.66
CA PRO A 171 25.60 9.42 -19.95
C PRO A 171 27.06 8.97 -19.95
N THR A 172 27.25 7.66 -20.11
CA THR A 172 28.54 7.08 -20.51
C THR A 172 28.39 6.59 -21.95
N GLY A 173 29.21 7.11 -22.87
CA GLY A 173 29.27 6.63 -24.26
C GLY A 173 28.04 6.96 -25.14
N GLY A 174 27.29 8.04 -24.86
CA GLY A 174 26.18 8.49 -25.71
C GLY A 174 24.82 7.84 -25.42
N SER A 175 24.72 6.96 -24.41
CA SER A 175 23.45 6.44 -23.90
C SER A 175 23.11 7.13 -22.57
N THR A 176 22.17 8.06 -22.57
CA THR A 176 21.58 8.60 -21.35
C THR A 176 20.58 7.59 -20.80
N THR A 177 20.85 7.02 -19.62
CA THR A 177 19.81 6.35 -18.83
C THR A 177 18.85 7.42 -18.30
N GLY A 178 17.55 7.13 -18.22
CA GLY A 178 16.55 8.09 -17.74
C GLY A 178 16.88 8.59 -16.33
N SER A 179 16.50 9.84 -16.04
CA SER A 179 16.60 10.43 -14.70
C SER A 179 15.28 10.28 -13.94
N SER A 180 15.34 9.92 -12.67
CA SER A 180 14.21 10.01 -11.74
C SER A 180 14.26 11.34 -10.98
N ALA A 181 13.10 11.98 -10.81
CA ALA A 181 13.00 13.06 -9.84
C ALA A 181 12.95 12.47 -8.43
N ALA A 182 13.20 13.31 -7.42
CA ALA A 182 12.92 12.93 -6.05
C ALA A 182 11.41 12.73 -5.90
N ALA A 183 11.00 11.77 -5.08
CA ALA A 183 9.60 11.50 -4.81
C ALA A 183 9.35 11.62 -3.31
N SER A 184 8.28 12.32 -2.95
CA SER A 184 7.92 12.52 -1.55
C SER A 184 6.88 11.50 -1.11
N GLY A 185 7.28 10.57 -0.25
CA GLY A 185 6.34 9.67 0.42
C GLY A 185 6.02 10.13 1.84
N ALA A 186 4.77 10.04 2.29
CA ALA A 186 4.40 10.32 3.68
C ALA A 186 3.61 9.21 4.33
N LEU A 187 4.06 8.83 5.53
CA LEU A 187 3.31 7.96 6.44
C LEU A 187 2.81 8.79 7.61
N THR A 188 1.49 8.79 7.82
CA THR A 188 0.86 9.36 9.01
C THR A 188 0.26 8.25 9.85
N VAL A 189 0.65 8.19 11.13
CA VAL A 189 0.08 7.26 12.11
C VAL A 189 -0.59 8.09 13.20
N SER A 190 -1.90 7.98 13.33
CA SER A 190 -2.67 8.85 14.22
C SER A 190 -3.85 8.16 14.90
N GLY A 191 -4.40 8.81 15.92
CA GLY A 191 -5.63 8.36 16.60
C GLY A 191 -5.54 6.99 17.28
N GLY A 192 -4.35 6.53 17.66
CA GLY A 192 -4.15 5.19 18.20
C GLY A 192 -3.81 4.13 17.16
N GLY A 193 -3.55 4.52 15.91
CA GLY A 193 -3.05 3.62 14.86
C GLY A 193 -1.68 3.05 15.20
N VAL A 194 -1.40 1.84 14.71
CA VAL A 194 -0.13 1.15 14.95
C VAL A 194 0.52 0.75 13.64
N PHE A 195 1.77 1.18 13.44
CA PHE A 195 2.59 0.76 12.31
C PHE A 195 3.85 0.05 12.81
N THR A 196 4.14 -1.12 12.25
CA THR A 196 5.35 -1.88 12.56
C THR A 196 6.12 -2.16 11.28
N ALA A 197 7.34 -1.67 11.19
CA ALA A 197 8.34 -2.14 10.24
C ALA A 197 9.25 -3.14 10.97
N SER A 198 9.14 -4.43 10.70
CA SER A 198 10.03 -5.43 11.30
C SER A 198 11.46 -5.30 10.79
N GLY A 199 11.62 -4.80 9.56
CA GLY A 199 12.92 -4.48 8.95
C GLY A 199 13.35 -3.03 9.19
N SER A 200 14.07 -2.48 8.21
CA SER A 200 14.53 -1.08 8.22
C SER A 200 13.46 -0.15 7.64
N LEU A 201 13.45 1.10 8.13
CA LEU A 201 12.61 2.19 7.66
C LEU A 201 13.47 3.31 7.07
N SER A 202 13.33 3.58 5.78
CA SER A 202 14.02 4.67 5.09
C SER A 202 13.06 5.83 4.87
N VAL A 203 13.42 7.04 5.31
CA VAL A 203 12.67 8.26 5.08
C VAL A 203 13.56 9.20 4.28
N VAL A 204 13.39 9.24 2.96
CA VAL A 204 14.31 9.87 2.02
C VAL A 204 13.50 10.74 1.08
N ASP A 205 13.63 12.06 1.21
CA ASP A 205 12.71 13.04 0.60
C ASP A 205 11.25 12.87 1.04
N GLY A 206 11.01 12.13 2.12
CA GLY A 206 9.70 11.82 2.66
C GLY A 206 9.47 12.33 4.08
N SER A 207 8.31 11.95 4.63
CA SER A 207 7.92 12.30 5.99
C SER A 207 7.27 11.15 6.75
N LEU A 208 7.62 11.04 8.03
CA LEU A 208 6.91 10.23 8.99
C LEU A 208 6.27 11.14 10.03
N THR A 209 4.95 11.08 10.17
CA THR A 209 4.21 11.77 11.23
C THR A 209 3.56 10.76 12.14
N VAL A 210 3.82 10.86 13.45
CA VAL A 210 3.16 10.05 14.47
C VAL A 210 2.50 10.99 15.46
N ASP A 211 1.17 10.94 15.54
CA ASP A 211 0.39 11.91 16.30
C ASP A 211 -0.65 11.25 17.21
N GLY A 212 -0.76 11.75 18.44
CA GLY A 212 -1.80 11.39 19.38
C GLY A 212 -1.45 10.20 20.27
N ALA A 213 -2.06 10.19 21.46
CA ALA A 213 -1.83 9.16 22.45
C ALA A 213 -2.27 7.79 21.92
N GLY A 214 -1.45 6.78 22.18
CA GLY A 214 -1.69 5.41 21.70
C GLY A 214 -1.15 5.16 20.29
N SER A 215 -0.92 6.20 19.47
CA SER A 215 -0.30 6.05 18.16
C SER A 215 1.15 5.60 18.30
N ALA A 216 1.55 4.58 17.55
CA ALA A 216 2.87 3.99 17.68
C ALA A 216 3.46 3.55 16.35
N VAL A 217 4.74 3.85 16.17
CA VAL A 217 5.61 3.28 15.13
C VAL A 217 6.71 2.46 15.80
N SER A 218 6.90 1.23 15.35
CA SER A 218 8.00 0.37 15.76
C SER A 218 8.84 -0.03 14.55
N VAL A 219 10.15 0.19 14.62
CA VAL A 219 11.14 -0.19 13.61
C VAL A 219 12.08 -1.22 14.22
N GLY A 220 12.06 -2.45 13.71
CA GLY A 220 12.88 -3.55 14.19
C GLY A 220 14.33 -3.49 13.71
N GLY A 221 14.60 -2.77 12.62
CA GLY A 221 15.93 -2.53 12.08
C GLY A 221 16.41 -1.09 12.27
N ASN A 222 17.22 -0.63 11.31
CA ASN A 222 17.68 0.75 11.26
C ASN A 222 16.59 1.67 10.73
N MET A 223 16.59 2.90 11.21
CA MET A 223 15.90 4.00 10.57
C MET A 223 16.93 4.84 9.81
N GLN A 224 16.64 5.25 8.58
CA GLN A 224 17.46 6.18 7.82
C GLN A 224 16.67 7.47 7.61
N LEU A 225 17.29 8.61 7.93
CA LEU A 225 16.70 9.94 7.72
C LEU A 225 17.52 10.72 6.70
N GLY A 226 16.98 10.81 5.49
CA GLY A 226 17.65 11.40 4.34
C GLY A 226 18.70 10.49 3.72
N ALA A 227 19.34 10.96 2.67
CA ALA A 227 20.43 10.26 2.00
C ALA A 227 21.52 11.26 1.59
N ALA A 228 22.78 10.82 1.68
CA ALA A 228 23.88 11.59 1.12
C ALA A 228 23.83 11.56 -0.41
N ALA A 229 24.36 12.61 -1.05
CA ALA A 229 24.59 12.59 -2.48
C ALA A 229 25.59 11.47 -2.82
N THR A 230 25.30 10.70 -3.85
CA THR A 230 26.21 9.67 -4.36
C THR A 230 26.55 9.95 -5.81
N SER A 231 27.74 9.56 -6.25
CA SER A 231 28.11 9.58 -7.66
C SER A 231 28.93 8.34 -7.96
N THR A 232 28.26 7.37 -8.57
CA THR A 232 28.92 6.27 -9.27
C THR A 232 29.12 6.72 -10.72
N GLY A 233 30.18 6.32 -11.41
CA GLY A 233 30.49 6.83 -12.77
C GLY A 233 29.37 6.70 -13.82
N THR A 234 28.26 6.02 -13.49
CA THR A 234 27.07 5.84 -14.32
C THR A 234 25.78 6.44 -13.73
N ARG A 235 25.76 6.82 -12.44
CA ARG A 235 24.59 7.42 -11.75
C ARG A 235 25.02 8.36 -10.64
N SER A 236 24.36 9.52 -10.58
CA SER A 236 24.48 10.44 -9.45
C SER A 236 23.13 10.62 -8.77
N SER A 237 23.11 10.72 -7.44
CA SER A 237 21.95 11.07 -6.64
C SER A 237 22.19 12.37 -5.90
N SER A 238 21.14 13.18 -5.76
CA SER A 238 21.17 14.35 -4.88
C SER A 238 21.10 13.93 -3.41
N ALA A 239 21.70 14.73 -2.54
CA ALA A 239 21.43 14.62 -1.12
C ALA A 239 19.94 14.93 -0.87
N SER A 240 19.33 14.25 0.09
CA SER A 240 17.94 14.44 0.48
C SER A 240 17.80 14.39 1.99
N SER A 241 16.76 15.05 2.49
CA SER A 241 16.36 15.01 3.89
C SER A 241 15.15 14.10 4.07
N GLY A 242 15.04 13.46 5.23
CA GLY A 242 13.80 12.88 5.71
C GLY A 242 13.29 13.68 6.89
N THR A 243 11.97 13.71 7.10
CA THR A 243 11.38 14.37 8.27
C THR A 243 10.65 13.38 9.16
N VAL A 244 10.76 13.57 10.46
CA VAL A 244 10.03 12.82 11.49
C VAL A 244 9.38 13.81 12.43
N THR A 245 8.07 13.70 12.60
CA THR A 245 7.29 14.52 13.52
C THR A 245 6.59 13.61 14.53
N LEU A 246 6.84 13.84 15.83
CA LEU A 246 6.16 13.17 16.93
C LEU A 246 5.43 14.20 17.79
N THR A 247 4.12 14.01 17.97
CA THR A 247 3.28 14.94 18.72
C THR A 247 2.27 14.22 19.62
N ASN A 248 1.74 14.95 20.61
CA ASN A 248 0.56 14.56 21.39
C ASN A 248 0.64 13.16 22.07
N GLY A 249 1.82 12.77 22.56
CA GLY A 249 2.01 11.50 23.28
C GLY A 249 2.21 10.27 22.39
N ALA A 250 2.48 10.49 21.10
CA ALA A 250 2.88 9.46 20.16
C ALA A 250 4.22 8.79 20.53
N ARG A 251 4.43 7.56 20.04
CA ARG A 251 5.67 6.79 20.28
C ARG A 251 6.32 6.35 18.96
N LEU A 252 7.63 6.51 18.89
CA LEU A 252 8.49 5.91 17.87
C LEU A 252 9.56 5.10 18.60
N SER A 253 9.68 3.82 18.27
CA SER A 253 10.74 2.94 18.76
C SER A 253 11.55 2.46 17.57
N VAL A 254 12.88 2.60 17.65
CA VAL A 254 13.83 2.06 16.66
C VAL A 254 14.78 1.16 17.41
N ALA A 255 14.84 -0.12 17.02
CA ALA A 255 15.72 -1.09 17.66
C ALA A 255 17.17 -0.98 17.17
N GLY A 256 17.37 -0.54 15.91
CA GLY A 256 18.68 -0.26 15.33
C GLY A 256 19.13 1.18 15.49
N SER A 257 20.02 1.60 14.59
CA SER A 257 20.50 3.00 14.50
C SER A 257 19.52 3.92 13.78
N VAL A 258 19.67 5.23 14.02
CA VAL A 258 18.99 6.33 13.31
C VAL A 258 20.04 7.18 12.61
#